data_AF-A0A2G5VRG9-F1
#
_entry.id   AF-A0A2G5VRG9-F1
#
_cell.length_a   1.000
_cell.length_b   1.000
_cell.length_c   1.000
_cell.angle_alpha   90.00
_cell.angle_beta   90.00
_cell.angle_gamma   90.00
#
_symmetry.space_group_name_H-M   'P 1'
#
loop_
_entity.id
_entity.type
_entity.pdbx_description
1 polymer ?
#
loop_
_entity_poly.entity_id
_entity_poly.type
_entity_poly.pdbx_seq_one_letter_code
_entity_poly.pdbx_strand_id
1 'polypeptide(L)'
;MRYRLLIPILLQFLIQTNASNAEYKFVVVSGEPALLNASEPVQVASFDECTDKCEQKTECVLAYQSNSSDPCYLFDWNSITQIIKNEAGGNGTTAFKVYTDQPACELNSDYLLNGKTYPMLPNDTTQNLWRIDTSEDGWTITYIDFKTPPGNLICGNFSYNRPYPDGCNPECNITMVQVWAKFGPLTKFLTKDAGWKFESNTNRRTGINKTAETFEICMYKCHEDQRCAAAYFDRENATCVMVWTGEFWFLERTSASDGHQIAIKLPMNDKLCKMTTDQLLDDQYYMSLPAMLTTFERQFFRVQTTEKYYVFNTYLDYYESFYFNMRNGCPVNNRGSALRQDYYSKNKTAYEHFFNETMCYRYDEAPGITQPEAKELCQLMGQKLLSDKYAGSIRMIDAQDDNLQVVDFQDTRFDMFRLGFYKNSSRIWHGLEKDPADGKWKWLDTRFLQFPEDAMPIPWAPGEPKEGPDMNCAYMGWGEGYDPFNGYAYYAAPCNSTVDGIACSSAQVNEMNIKKYTEVADDFGYRGTCCLPTTGWDQKFPE
;
A
#
# COMPACT_ATOMS: atom_id res chain seq x y z
N MET A 1 56.68 7.09 -47.89
CA MET A 1 57.59 6.18 -47.15
C MET A 1 57.67 6.60 -45.70
N ARG A 2 57.42 5.64 -44.80
CA ARG A 2 57.82 5.51 -43.38
C ARG A 2 57.15 6.39 -42.28
N TYR A 3 56.36 5.66 -41.48
CA TYR A 3 55.79 5.85 -40.15
C TYR A 3 56.69 6.47 -39.06
N ARG A 4 56.05 7.16 -38.09
CA ARG A 4 56.05 6.86 -36.62
C ARG A 4 55.04 7.81 -35.92
N LEU A 5 53.90 7.32 -35.42
CA LEU A 5 53.63 6.77 -34.07
C LEU A 5 53.73 7.80 -32.91
N LEU A 6 52.57 8.20 -32.37
CA LEU A 6 52.22 8.19 -30.93
C LEU A 6 50.82 8.80 -30.71
N ILE A 7 49.88 7.97 -30.24
CA ILE A 7 48.53 8.30 -29.76
C ILE A 7 48.59 8.23 -28.22
N PRO A 8 48.12 9.21 -27.46
CA PRO A 8 47.93 9.05 -26.02
C PRO A 8 46.53 8.48 -25.73
N ILE A 9 46.54 7.20 -25.36
CA ILE A 9 45.77 6.53 -24.29
C ILE A 9 44.52 7.28 -23.81
N LEU A 10 43.37 6.90 -24.37
CA LEU A 10 42.05 7.09 -23.77
C LEU A 10 41.84 5.92 -22.78
N LEU A 11 41.89 6.20 -21.49
CA LEU A 11 41.52 5.25 -20.44
C LEU A 11 39.98 5.11 -20.47
N GLN A 12 39.47 4.17 -21.27
CA GLN A 12 38.11 3.68 -21.12
C GLN A 12 38.08 2.82 -19.84
N PHE A 13 37.41 3.33 -18.81
CA PHE A 13 36.87 2.48 -17.76
C PHE A 13 35.89 1.49 -18.42
N LEU A 14 36.34 0.24 -18.55
CA LEU A 14 35.47 -0.92 -18.78
C LEU A 14 34.50 -1.00 -17.61
N ILE A 15 33.28 -0.51 -17.80
CA ILE A 15 32.13 -1.03 -17.08
C ILE A 15 31.95 -2.46 -17.60
N GLN A 16 32.42 -3.44 -16.84
CA GLN A 16 31.96 -4.81 -16.97
C GLN A 16 30.47 -4.79 -16.63
N THR A 17 29.62 -4.68 -17.65
CA THR A 17 28.26 -5.17 -17.56
C THR A 17 28.38 -6.68 -17.31
N ASN A 18 28.01 -7.15 -16.12
CA ASN A 18 27.79 -8.56 -15.85
C ASN A 18 26.62 -9.03 -16.74
N ALA A 19 26.91 -9.37 -18.00
CA ALA A 19 26.04 -10.19 -18.80
C ALA A 19 26.10 -11.61 -18.21
N SER A 20 24.97 -12.09 -17.69
CA SER A 20 24.84 -13.49 -17.27
C SER A 20 25.08 -14.40 -18.49
N ASN A 21 26.00 -15.37 -18.39
CA ASN A 21 26.25 -16.39 -19.41
C ASN A 21 25.26 -17.58 -19.29
N ALA A 22 24.09 -17.38 -18.68
CA ALA A 22 23.10 -18.44 -18.51
C ALA A 22 22.42 -18.80 -19.84
N GLU A 23 22.30 -20.09 -20.11
CA GLU A 23 21.64 -20.65 -21.30
C GLU A 23 20.91 -21.94 -20.92
N TYR A 24 20.04 -22.43 -21.82
CA TYR A 24 19.39 -23.72 -21.62
C TYR A 24 20.37 -24.87 -21.82
N LYS A 25 20.38 -25.80 -20.87
CA LYS A 25 21.21 -27.00 -20.87
C LYS A 25 20.39 -28.19 -20.38
N PHE A 26 20.83 -29.41 -20.67
CA PHE A 26 20.15 -30.61 -20.23
C PHE A 26 20.91 -31.32 -19.11
N VAL A 27 20.23 -31.53 -17.97
CA VAL A 27 20.73 -32.39 -16.89
C VAL A 27 20.15 -33.79 -17.10
N VAL A 28 21.03 -34.74 -17.40
CA VAL A 28 20.65 -36.13 -17.70
C VAL A 28 20.70 -36.98 -16.42
N VAL A 29 19.66 -37.75 -16.16
CA VAL A 29 19.52 -38.66 -15.02
C VAL A 29 18.96 -40.01 -15.43
N SER A 30 19.17 -41.01 -14.56
CA SER A 30 18.61 -42.35 -14.70
C SER A 30 17.22 -42.45 -14.05
N GLY A 31 16.17 -42.40 -14.87
CA GLY A 31 14.79 -42.43 -14.40
C GLY A 31 13.77 -42.46 -15.52
N GLU A 32 12.53 -42.76 -15.16
CA GLU A 32 11.37 -42.91 -16.05
C GLU A 32 10.22 -41.99 -15.62
N PRO A 33 9.57 -41.27 -16.55
CA PRO A 33 8.34 -40.54 -16.25
C PRO A 33 7.22 -41.47 -15.77
N ALA A 34 6.52 -41.10 -14.70
CA ALA A 34 5.46 -41.94 -14.14
C ALA A 34 4.29 -42.21 -15.12
N LEU A 35 4.11 -41.33 -16.11
CA LEU A 35 3.11 -41.46 -17.17
C LEU A 35 3.71 -41.00 -18.51
N LEU A 36 3.57 -41.82 -19.56
CA LEU A 36 4.03 -41.47 -20.91
C LEU A 36 2.93 -40.86 -21.80
N ASN A 37 1.67 -40.91 -21.38
CA ASN A 37 0.52 -40.55 -22.23
C ASN A 37 0.45 -39.08 -22.65
N ALA A 38 1.19 -38.20 -21.97
CA ALA A 38 1.23 -36.77 -22.22
C ALA A 38 2.51 -36.32 -22.97
N SER A 39 3.17 -37.27 -23.64
CA SER A 39 4.40 -37.04 -24.40
C SER A 39 4.19 -37.17 -25.91
N GLU A 40 5.05 -36.51 -26.67
CA GLU A 40 5.15 -36.63 -28.11
C GLU A 40 6.26 -37.63 -28.47
N PRO A 41 5.95 -38.78 -29.11
CA PRO A 41 6.96 -39.74 -29.52
C PRO A 41 7.64 -39.31 -30.83
N VAL A 42 8.96 -39.24 -30.82
CA VAL A 42 9.79 -38.86 -31.97
C VAL A 42 10.87 -39.91 -32.21
N GLN A 43 11.08 -40.26 -33.48
CA GLN A 43 12.15 -41.17 -33.87
C GLN A 43 13.48 -40.41 -33.87
N VAL A 44 14.50 -40.99 -33.23
CA VAL A 44 15.85 -40.42 -33.08
C VAL A 44 16.89 -41.53 -33.21
N ALA A 45 18.08 -41.20 -33.72
CA ALA A 45 19.20 -42.12 -33.80
C ALA A 45 19.99 -42.23 -32.50
N SER A 46 19.84 -41.27 -31.58
CA SER A 46 20.54 -41.21 -30.30
C SER A 46 19.77 -40.37 -29.27
N PHE A 47 20.16 -40.50 -28.00
CA PHE A 47 19.60 -39.67 -26.93
C PHE A 47 20.04 -38.20 -27.04
N ASP A 48 21.21 -37.91 -27.61
CA ASP A 48 21.63 -36.52 -27.88
C ASP A 48 20.69 -35.86 -28.91
N GLU A 49 20.30 -36.59 -29.95
CA GLU A 49 19.29 -36.11 -30.91
C GLU A 49 17.90 -35.94 -30.24
N CYS A 50 17.59 -36.74 -29.22
CA CYS A 50 16.38 -36.57 -28.40
C CYS A 50 16.39 -35.23 -27.65
N THR A 51 17.51 -34.89 -27.00
CA THR A 51 17.66 -33.59 -26.31
C THR A 51 17.68 -32.42 -27.29
N ASP A 52 18.31 -32.56 -28.47
CA ASP A 52 18.34 -31.51 -29.49
C ASP A 52 16.92 -31.17 -30.00
N LYS A 53 16.07 -32.18 -30.19
CA LYS A 53 14.67 -31.97 -30.59
C LYS A 53 13.86 -31.30 -29.48
N CYS A 54 14.12 -31.62 -28.21
CA CYS A 54 13.54 -30.90 -27.08
C CYS A 54 14.06 -29.46 -26.97
N GLU A 55 15.30 -29.19 -27.33
CA GLU A 55 15.85 -27.84 -27.29
C GLU A 55 15.15 -26.92 -28.29
N GLN A 56 14.95 -27.44 -29.51
CA GLN A 56 14.27 -26.75 -30.62
C GLN A 56 12.80 -26.41 -30.33
N LYS A 57 12.17 -27.13 -29.41
CA LYS A 57 10.79 -26.91 -28.98
C LYS A 57 10.79 -26.07 -27.69
N THR A 58 10.27 -24.85 -27.77
CA THR A 58 10.32 -23.89 -26.63
C THR A 58 9.60 -24.46 -25.40
N GLU A 59 8.44 -25.06 -25.62
CA GLU A 59 7.58 -25.65 -24.60
C GLU A 59 8.09 -26.99 -24.05
N CYS A 60 9.09 -27.63 -24.68
CA CYS A 60 9.64 -28.89 -24.19
C CYS A 60 10.54 -28.65 -22.97
N VAL A 61 10.19 -29.28 -21.86
CA VAL A 61 10.93 -29.17 -20.58
C VAL A 61 11.71 -30.44 -20.25
N LEU A 62 11.32 -31.56 -20.85
CA LEU A 62 11.89 -32.87 -20.51
C LEU A 62 11.88 -33.82 -21.72
N ALA A 63 12.97 -34.59 -21.86
CA ALA A 63 13.11 -35.64 -22.86
C ALA A 63 13.40 -36.98 -22.19
N TYR A 64 12.80 -38.06 -22.68
CA TYR A 64 12.95 -39.40 -22.11
C TYR A 64 13.14 -40.46 -23.20
N GLN A 65 13.98 -41.44 -22.93
CA GLN A 65 14.12 -42.63 -23.76
C GLN A 65 14.41 -43.85 -22.90
N SER A 66 13.63 -44.92 -23.09
CA SER A 66 13.80 -46.18 -22.36
C SER A 66 15.10 -46.90 -22.76
N ASN A 67 15.35 -46.99 -24.07
CA ASN A 67 16.58 -47.54 -24.65
C ASN A 67 16.79 -46.98 -26.08
N SER A 68 17.97 -47.18 -26.65
CA SER A 68 18.34 -46.65 -27.97
C SER A 68 17.48 -47.14 -29.14
N SER A 69 16.64 -48.15 -28.94
CA SER A 69 15.75 -48.71 -29.98
C SER A 69 14.32 -48.18 -29.87
N ASP A 70 13.97 -47.56 -28.74
CA ASP A 70 12.64 -47.01 -28.47
C ASP A 70 12.54 -45.55 -28.96
N PRO A 71 11.34 -45.06 -29.29
CA PRO A 71 11.13 -43.65 -29.59
C PRO A 71 11.56 -42.76 -28.41
N CYS A 72 12.05 -41.58 -28.74
CA CYS A 72 12.25 -40.49 -27.79
C CYS A 72 10.89 -39.87 -27.45
N TYR A 73 10.61 -39.67 -26.17
CA TYR A 73 9.39 -39.04 -25.69
C TYR A 73 9.70 -37.63 -25.21
N LEU A 74 9.08 -36.64 -25.84
CA LEU A 74 9.21 -35.23 -25.49
C LEU A 74 8.03 -34.80 -24.62
N PHE A 75 8.32 -34.12 -23.52
CA PHE A 75 7.32 -33.65 -22.56
C PHE A 75 7.31 -32.13 -22.52
N ASP A 76 6.15 -31.59 -22.88
CA ASP A 76 5.91 -30.16 -22.82
C ASP A 76 5.66 -29.69 -21.38
N TRP A 77 5.78 -28.38 -21.17
CA TRP A 77 5.46 -27.73 -19.91
C TRP A 77 4.03 -28.10 -19.47
N ASN A 78 3.86 -28.44 -18.19
CA ASN A 78 2.62 -28.94 -17.57
C ASN A 78 2.10 -30.30 -18.08
N SER A 79 2.96 -31.12 -18.70
CA SER A 79 2.58 -32.47 -19.12
C SER A 79 3.04 -33.60 -18.18
N ILE A 80 4.01 -33.35 -17.27
CA ILE A 80 4.57 -34.39 -16.39
C ILE A 80 4.93 -33.87 -15.00
N THR A 81 4.47 -34.54 -13.94
CA THR A 81 4.69 -34.10 -12.56
C THR A 81 5.68 -34.96 -11.77
N GLN A 82 6.08 -36.12 -12.29
CA GLN A 82 6.87 -37.08 -11.53
C GLN A 82 7.77 -37.94 -12.42
N ILE A 83 9.04 -38.08 -12.01
CA ILE A 83 10.03 -38.98 -12.59
C ILE A 83 10.47 -39.97 -11.50
N ILE A 84 10.39 -41.26 -11.79
CA ILE A 84 10.76 -42.36 -10.89
C ILE A 84 12.20 -42.75 -11.20
N LYS A 85 13.09 -42.69 -10.20
CA LYS A 85 14.49 -43.09 -10.37
C LYS A 85 14.59 -44.60 -10.63
N ASN A 86 15.65 -45.03 -11.31
CA ASN A 86 15.79 -46.46 -11.62
C ASN A 86 15.88 -47.35 -10.37
N GLU A 87 16.47 -46.85 -9.28
CA GLU A 87 16.57 -47.56 -7.99
C GLU A 87 15.22 -47.78 -7.30
N ALA A 88 14.21 -46.95 -7.63
CA ALA A 88 12.84 -47.05 -7.13
C ALA A 88 11.92 -47.81 -8.10
N GLY A 89 12.48 -48.39 -9.17
CA GLY A 89 11.74 -49.21 -10.15
C GLY A 89 11.45 -48.53 -11.49
N GLY A 90 11.97 -47.33 -11.75
CA GLY A 90 11.94 -46.72 -13.09
C GLY A 90 12.91 -47.38 -14.08
N ASN A 91 12.71 -47.17 -15.38
CA ASN A 91 13.62 -47.66 -16.41
C ASN A 91 13.88 -46.63 -17.53
N GLY A 92 15.16 -46.38 -17.83
CA GLY A 92 15.60 -45.54 -18.94
C GLY A 92 16.41 -44.32 -18.52
N THR A 93 16.44 -43.33 -19.42
CA THR A 93 17.21 -42.08 -19.28
C THR A 93 16.30 -40.88 -19.51
N THR A 94 16.38 -39.91 -18.62
CA THR A 94 15.58 -38.67 -18.63
C THR A 94 16.50 -37.45 -18.62
N ALA A 95 16.18 -36.43 -19.39
CA ALA A 95 16.92 -35.16 -19.47
C ALA A 95 16.01 -33.98 -19.11
N PHE A 96 16.38 -33.20 -18.09
CA PHE A 96 15.69 -31.99 -17.67
C PHE A 96 16.31 -30.74 -18.32
N LYS A 97 15.50 -29.88 -18.95
CA LYS A 97 15.94 -28.62 -19.56
C LYS A 97 16.08 -27.51 -18.52
N VAL A 98 17.28 -27.21 -18.06
CA VAL A 98 17.55 -26.20 -17.03
C VAL A 98 18.17 -24.94 -17.61
N TYR A 99 17.86 -23.76 -17.05
CA TYR A 99 18.52 -22.50 -17.41
C TYR A 99 19.65 -22.20 -16.42
N THR A 100 20.90 -22.29 -16.86
CA THR A 100 22.08 -22.24 -15.95
C THR A 100 23.33 -21.68 -16.62
N ASP A 101 24.18 -21.03 -15.82
CA ASP A 101 25.51 -20.52 -16.20
C ASP A 101 26.63 -21.55 -16.01
N GLN A 102 26.35 -22.71 -15.39
CA GLN A 102 27.33 -23.80 -15.26
C GLN A 102 27.73 -24.34 -16.65
N PRO A 103 29.02 -24.65 -16.90
CA PRO A 103 29.45 -25.21 -18.17
C PRO A 103 28.85 -26.60 -18.38
N ALA A 104 28.49 -26.94 -19.62
CA ALA A 104 27.76 -28.18 -19.94
C ALA A 104 28.50 -29.47 -19.48
N CYS A 105 29.82 -29.44 -19.43
CA CYS A 105 30.65 -30.57 -18.99
C CYS A 105 30.78 -30.71 -17.46
N GLU A 106 30.32 -29.74 -16.68
CA GLU A 106 30.45 -29.73 -15.21
C GLU A 106 29.11 -29.45 -14.51
N LEU A 107 27.99 -29.83 -15.13
CA LEU A 107 26.67 -29.67 -14.54
C LEU A 107 26.55 -30.47 -13.23
N ASN A 108 26.30 -29.77 -12.13
CA ASN A 108 26.01 -30.40 -10.85
C ASN A 108 24.52 -30.74 -10.75
N SER A 109 24.18 -32.00 -11.05
CA SER A 109 22.79 -32.49 -11.05
C SER A 109 22.09 -32.29 -9.71
N ASP A 110 22.78 -32.57 -8.60
CA ASP A 110 22.19 -32.50 -7.26
C ASP A 110 21.82 -31.05 -6.89
N TYR A 111 22.64 -30.10 -7.33
CA TYR A 111 22.37 -28.67 -7.15
C TYR A 111 21.25 -28.17 -8.07
N LEU A 112 21.21 -28.66 -9.32
CA LEU A 112 20.28 -28.18 -10.34
C LEU A 112 18.88 -28.80 -10.23
N LEU A 113 18.73 -29.98 -9.63
CA LEU A 113 17.46 -30.70 -9.60
C LEU A 113 16.79 -30.73 -8.23
N ASN A 114 17.26 -29.95 -7.26
CA ASN A 114 16.71 -29.91 -5.90
C ASN A 114 16.34 -28.48 -5.46
N GLY A 115 15.04 -28.17 -5.41
CA GLY A 115 14.52 -26.87 -4.95
C GLY A 115 14.73 -25.74 -5.95
N LYS A 116 15.20 -26.02 -7.17
CA LYS A 116 15.49 -25.00 -8.20
C LYS A 116 14.32 -24.78 -9.12
N THR A 117 14.06 -23.51 -9.41
CA THR A 117 13.00 -23.05 -10.30
C THR A 117 13.60 -22.51 -11.58
N TYR A 118 13.09 -22.95 -12.72
CA TYR A 118 13.57 -22.58 -14.04
C TYR A 118 12.49 -21.87 -14.86
N PRO A 119 12.88 -20.88 -15.66
CA PRO A 119 11.97 -20.20 -16.56
C PRO A 119 11.84 -20.95 -17.89
N MET A 120 10.66 -20.90 -18.53
CA MET A 120 10.47 -21.44 -19.89
C MET A 120 11.07 -20.53 -20.98
N LEU A 121 11.19 -19.23 -20.71
CA LEU A 121 11.85 -18.26 -21.58
C LEU A 121 13.04 -17.61 -20.87
N PRO A 122 14.16 -17.30 -21.58
CA PRO A 122 15.28 -16.60 -20.97
C PRO A 122 14.82 -15.27 -20.37
N ASN A 123 15.25 -14.99 -19.13
CA ASN A 123 14.92 -13.79 -18.36
C ASN A 123 13.45 -13.64 -17.90
N ASP A 124 12.57 -14.62 -18.13
CA ASP A 124 11.21 -14.61 -17.57
C ASP A 124 11.16 -15.32 -16.21
N THR A 125 11.39 -14.59 -15.12
CA THR A 125 11.35 -15.15 -13.77
C THR A 125 9.94 -15.20 -13.17
N THR A 126 8.88 -15.06 -13.98
CA THR A 126 7.53 -14.81 -13.48
C THR A 126 6.42 -15.58 -14.16
N GLN A 127 6.60 -16.16 -15.35
CA GLN A 127 5.56 -16.95 -16.01
C GLN A 127 6.08 -18.30 -16.45
N ASN A 128 5.19 -19.30 -16.49
CA ASN A 128 5.50 -20.66 -16.93
C ASN A 128 6.79 -21.20 -16.29
N LEU A 129 6.97 -20.91 -15.00
CA LEU A 129 8.12 -21.43 -14.27
C LEU A 129 7.86 -22.88 -13.92
N TRP A 130 8.92 -23.62 -13.66
CA TRP A 130 8.79 -24.97 -13.15
C TRP A 130 9.92 -25.27 -12.17
N ARG A 131 9.55 -25.91 -11.06
CA ARG A 131 10.47 -26.29 -9.98
C ARG A 131 10.68 -27.79 -10.01
N ILE A 132 11.93 -28.20 -9.83
CA ILE A 132 12.32 -29.60 -9.73
C ILE A 132 12.80 -29.83 -8.29
N ASP A 133 12.18 -30.80 -7.63
CA ASP A 133 12.49 -31.21 -6.26
C ASP A 133 12.87 -32.69 -6.25
N THR A 134 13.96 -33.03 -5.55
CA THR A 134 14.29 -34.44 -5.29
C THR A 134 13.33 -35.04 -4.28
N SER A 135 12.88 -36.27 -4.51
CA SER A 135 12.04 -37.06 -3.59
C SER A 135 12.70 -38.42 -3.31
N GLU A 136 12.16 -39.16 -2.33
CA GLU A 136 12.69 -40.50 -1.98
C GLU A 136 12.71 -41.44 -3.20
N ASP A 137 11.70 -41.36 -4.07
CA ASP A 137 11.51 -42.23 -5.23
C ASP A 137 11.95 -41.62 -6.57
N GLY A 138 12.51 -40.40 -6.58
CA GLY A 138 12.99 -39.75 -7.81
C GLY A 138 12.89 -38.22 -7.76
N TRP A 139 12.15 -37.64 -8.70
CA TRP A 139 11.97 -36.18 -8.81
C TRP A 139 10.50 -35.81 -8.97
N THR A 140 10.10 -34.73 -8.31
CA THR A 140 8.78 -34.12 -8.45
C THR A 140 8.91 -32.79 -9.19
N ILE A 141 8.01 -32.57 -10.14
CA ILE A 141 7.96 -31.35 -10.93
C ILE A 141 6.73 -30.55 -10.52
N THR A 142 6.95 -29.30 -10.09
CA THR A 142 5.88 -28.36 -9.78
C THR A 142 5.85 -27.27 -10.85
N TYR A 143 4.73 -27.16 -11.56
CA TYR A 143 4.51 -26.11 -12.54
C TYR A 143 3.91 -24.88 -11.89
N ILE A 144 4.52 -23.72 -12.15
CA ILE A 144 4.13 -22.42 -11.62
C ILE A 144 3.70 -21.57 -12.81
N ASP A 145 2.41 -21.69 -13.16
CA ASP A 145 1.76 -20.80 -14.12
C ASP A 145 1.00 -19.73 -13.34
N PHE A 146 1.54 -18.52 -13.38
CA PHE A 146 0.77 -17.33 -13.10
C PHE A 146 -0.19 -17.16 -14.27
N LYS A 147 -1.30 -17.91 -14.22
CA LYS A 147 -2.37 -17.82 -15.21
C LYS A 147 -2.62 -16.37 -15.50
N THR A 148 -2.35 -15.97 -16.74
CA THR A 148 -2.70 -14.66 -17.25
C THR A 148 -4.18 -14.44 -16.90
N PRO A 149 -4.55 -13.40 -16.12
CA PRO A 149 -5.96 -13.08 -15.93
C PRO A 149 -6.64 -12.95 -17.32
N PRO A 150 -7.93 -13.33 -17.44
CA PRO A 150 -8.59 -13.48 -18.72
C PRO A 150 -8.44 -12.22 -19.57
N GLY A 151 -8.14 -12.42 -20.86
CA GLY A 151 -7.59 -11.42 -21.78
C GLY A 151 -8.24 -10.04 -21.70
N ASN A 152 -7.49 -9.08 -21.17
CA ASN A 152 -7.46 -7.64 -21.51
C ASN A 152 -6.63 -6.87 -20.46
N LEU A 153 -5.42 -7.34 -20.16
CA LEU A 153 -4.52 -6.68 -19.20
C LEU A 153 -3.56 -5.74 -19.90
N ILE A 154 -4.11 -4.91 -20.79
CA ILE A 154 -3.35 -3.87 -21.49
C ILE A 154 -2.97 -2.76 -20.48
N CYS A 155 -3.74 -2.62 -19.39
CA CYS A 155 -3.67 -1.54 -18.41
C CYS A 155 -3.47 -2.03 -16.99
N GLY A 156 -2.29 -2.58 -16.70
CA GLY A 156 -1.85 -2.86 -15.35
C GLY A 156 -0.53 -3.57 -15.40
N ASN A 157 0.52 -2.95 -14.88
CA ASN A 157 1.80 -3.64 -14.74
C ASN A 157 1.75 -4.48 -13.46
N PHE A 158 1.03 -5.60 -13.51
CA PHE A 158 0.86 -6.53 -12.40
C PHE A 158 2.13 -7.33 -12.06
N SER A 159 3.33 -6.86 -12.43
CA SER A 159 4.58 -7.54 -12.08
C SER A 159 5.25 -6.86 -10.88
N TYR A 160 6.00 -7.65 -10.11
CA TYR A 160 6.68 -7.19 -8.90
C TYR A 160 7.80 -6.18 -9.21
N ASN A 161 8.44 -6.31 -10.38
CA ASN A 161 9.52 -5.44 -10.81
C ASN A 161 9.07 -4.63 -12.02
N ARG A 162 9.02 -3.31 -11.89
CA ARG A 162 9.07 -2.39 -13.03
C ARG A 162 10.51 -1.91 -13.24
N PRO A 163 11.36 -2.64 -13.98
CA PRO A 163 12.74 -2.24 -14.21
C PRO A 163 12.91 -1.14 -15.28
N TYR A 164 11.87 -0.83 -16.06
CA TYR A 164 12.00 0.09 -17.21
C TYR A 164 10.88 1.15 -17.32
N PRO A 165 11.20 2.30 -17.97
CA PRO A 165 10.23 3.35 -18.28
C PRO A 165 9.03 2.89 -19.13
N ASP A 166 9.09 1.81 -19.91
CA ASP A 166 8.10 1.61 -20.98
C ASP A 166 6.94 0.64 -20.66
N GLY A 167 6.63 0.43 -19.38
CA GLY A 167 5.68 -0.61 -18.91
C GLY A 167 4.20 -0.26 -18.80
N CYS A 168 3.73 0.82 -19.43
CA CYS A 168 2.32 1.22 -19.41
C CYS A 168 1.89 1.56 -20.85
N ASN A 169 0.81 0.96 -21.37
CA ASN A 169 0.17 1.50 -22.56
C ASN A 169 -0.34 2.92 -22.21
N PRO A 170 0.05 3.99 -22.95
CA PRO A 170 -0.36 5.36 -22.67
C PRO A 170 -1.90 5.58 -22.64
N GLU A 171 -2.69 4.63 -23.13
CA GLU A 171 -4.16 4.62 -23.00
C GLU A 171 -4.65 4.16 -21.62
N CYS A 172 -3.74 3.76 -20.72
CA CYS A 172 -4.07 3.20 -19.43
C CYS A 172 -4.10 4.26 -18.34
N ASN A 173 -5.29 4.45 -17.77
CA ASN A 173 -5.51 5.43 -16.71
C ASN A 173 -5.14 4.91 -15.31
N ILE A 174 -4.75 3.63 -15.17
CA ILE A 174 -4.51 2.95 -13.89
C ILE A 174 -3.40 1.90 -14.05
N THR A 175 -2.62 1.69 -12.99
CA THR A 175 -1.76 0.51 -12.82
C THR A 175 -1.91 -0.09 -11.42
N MET A 176 -1.52 -1.36 -11.26
CA MET A 176 -1.36 -2.02 -9.97
C MET A 176 0.13 -2.27 -9.72
N VAL A 177 0.73 -1.68 -8.69
CA VAL A 177 2.13 -1.96 -8.32
C VAL A 177 2.18 -2.90 -7.13
N GLN A 178 3.05 -3.89 -7.15
CA GLN A 178 3.21 -4.82 -6.04
C GLN A 178 4.37 -4.42 -5.14
N VAL A 179 4.21 -4.62 -3.84
CA VAL A 179 5.24 -4.37 -2.82
C VAL A 179 5.24 -5.46 -1.76
N TRP A 180 6.40 -5.70 -1.15
CA TRP A 180 6.47 -6.43 0.13
C TRP A 180 6.11 -5.48 1.26
N ALA A 181 4.90 -5.63 1.77
CA ALA A 181 4.39 -4.83 2.87
C ALA A 181 3.22 -5.53 3.57
N LYS A 182 2.95 -5.10 4.79
CA LYS A 182 1.71 -5.40 5.53
C LYS A 182 1.01 -4.09 5.90
N PHE A 183 -0.27 -4.15 6.24
CA PHE A 183 -0.96 -2.97 6.76
C PHE A 183 -0.30 -2.50 8.05
N GLY A 184 0.09 -1.22 8.06
CA GLY A 184 0.73 -0.58 9.20
C GLY A 184 -0.28 -0.01 10.20
N PRO A 185 0.21 0.76 11.19
CA PRO A 185 -0.62 1.43 12.19
C PRO A 185 -1.79 2.23 11.59
N LEU A 186 -2.83 2.46 12.39
CA LEU A 186 -4.03 3.25 12.03
C LEU A 186 -4.86 2.67 10.86
N THR A 187 -4.55 1.48 10.36
CA THR A 187 -5.40 0.78 9.38
C THR A 187 -6.59 0.14 10.09
N LYS A 188 -7.80 0.66 9.89
CA LYS A 188 -8.99 0.33 10.71
C LYS A 188 -9.73 -0.96 10.32
N PHE A 189 -9.25 -1.71 9.32
CA PHE A 189 -10.04 -2.75 8.63
C PHE A 189 -9.64 -4.21 8.93
N LEU A 190 -8.71 -4.45 9.85
CA LEU A 190 -8.34 -5.80 10.30
C LEU A 190 -9.23 -6.31 11.46
N THR A 191 -10.51 -5.96 11.46
CA THR A 191 -11.46 -6.59 12.40
C THR A 191 -11.80 -7.99 11.89
N LYS A 192 -11.49 -8.98 12.73
CA LYS A 192 -11.50 -10.44 12.54
C LYS A 192 -12.77 -11.10 11.97
N ASP A 193 -13.80 -10.34 11.58
CA ASP A 193 -15.13 -10.86 11.24
C ASP A 193 -15.80 -10.24 10.00
N ALA A 194 -15.07 -9.63 9.07
CA ALA A 194 -15.70 -9.19 7.82
C ALA A 194 -16.01 -10.39 6.89
N GLY A 195 -17.12 -11.07 7.16
CA GLY A 195 -17.82 -11.89 6.19
C GLY A 195 -18.76 -11.01 5.37
N TRP A 196 -18.76 -11.14 4.04
CA TRP A 196 -19.79 -10.50 3.22
C TRP A 196 -21.16 -11.12 3.54
N LYS A 197 -22.15 -10.28 3.86
CA LYS A 197 -23.53 -10.54 3.48
C LYS A 197 -24.06 -9.32 2.73
N PHE A 198 -24.51 -9.54 1.50
CA PHE A 198 -25.38 -8.60 0.81
C PHE A 198 -26.75 -8.69 1.48
N GLU A 199 -27.04 -7.79 2.41
CA GLU A 199 -28.42 -7.49 2.77
C GLU A 199 -28.70 -6.04 2.35
N SER A 200 -29.86 -5.87 1.73
CA SER A 200 -30.30 -4.70 0.99
C SER A 200 -30.18 -3.38 1.75
N ASN A 201 -29.64 -2.36 1.06
CA ASN A 201 -29.96 -0.92 1.19
C ASN A 201 -29.25 -0.04 2.25
N THR A 202 -28.05 -0.39 2.77
CA THR A 202 -27.22 0.61 3.48
C THR A 202 -25.77 0.64 3.00
N ASN A 203 -25.31 1.81 2.55
CA ASN A 203 -24.09 2.06 1.78
C ASN A 203 -22.87 2.46 2.64
N ARG A 204 -22.24 1.51 3.35
CA ARG A 204 -20.82 1.63 3.76
C ARG A 204 -20.20 0.23 3.75
N ARG A 205 -19.14 0.02 2.96
CA ARG A 205 -18.58 -1.32 2.70
C ARG A 205 -17.06 -1.27 2.58
N THR A 206 -16.36 -2.12 3.31
CA THR A 206 -14.96 -2.51 3.05
C THR A 206 -14.94 -4.03 2.96
N GLY A 207 -14.28 -4.58 1.94
CA GLY A 207 -14.60 -5.90 1.41
C GLY A 207 -13.53 -6.96 1.65
N ILE A 208 -13.80 -7.95 2.50
CA ILE A 208 -12.97 -9.15 2.65
C ILE A 208 -13.54 -10.26 1.76
N ASN A 209 -13.06 -10.41 0.53
CA ASN A 209 -13.59 -11.41 -0.40
C ASN A 209 -12.99 -12.81 -0.15
N LYS A 210 -13.79 -13.70 0.44
CA LYS A 210 -13.44 -15.12 0.69
C LYS A 210 -13.45 -16.01 -0.57
N THR A 211 -13.71 -15.46 -1.75
CA THR A 211 -13.77 -16.21 -3.03
C THR A 211 -12.55 -15.99 -3.93
N ALA A 212 -11.56 -15.22 -3.49
CA ALA A 212 -10.30 -15.13 -4.22
C ALA A 212 -9.38 -16.24 -3.71
N GLU A 213 -8.99 -17.17 -4.58
CA GLU A 213 -8.16 -18.32 -4.20
C GLU A 213 -6.66 -18.02 -4.32
N THR A 214 -6.29 -16.94 -5.01
CA THR A 214 -4.89 -16.51 -5.20
C THR A 214 -4.72 -15.00 -5.06
N PHE A 215 -3.47 -14.55 -4.89
CA PHE A 215 -3.12 -13.14 -4.84
C PHE A 215 -3.43 -12.43 -6.16
N GLU A 216 -3.22 -13.08 -7.30
CA GLU A 216 -3.50 -12.55 -8.64
C GLU A 216 -5.00 -12.29 -8.83
N ILE A 217 -5.85 -13.22 -8.39
CA ILE A 217 -7.30 -13.04 -8.42
C ILE A 217 -7.72 -11.88 -7.50
N CYS A 218 -7.07 -11.74 -6.34
CA CYS A 218 -7.31 -10.63 -5.42
C CYS A 218 -6.94 -9.28 -6.04
N MET A 219 -5.77 -9.19 -6.67
CA MET A 219 -5.31 -8.00 -7.39
C MET A 219 -6.26 -7.63 -8.54
N TYR A 220 -6.66 -8.62 -9.34
CA TYR A 220 -7.56 -8.42 -10.47
C TYR A 220 -8.91 -7.85 -10.04
N LYS A 221 -9.49 -8.40 -8.96
CA LYS A 221 -10.75 -7.87 -8.39
C LYS A 221 -10.60 -6.42 -7.91
N CYS A 222 -9.47 -6.07 -7.32
CA CYS A 222 -9.19 -4.68 -6.93
C CYS A 222 -8.98 -3.75 -8.13
N HIS A 223 -8.37 -4.25 -9.20
CA HIS A 223 -8.24 -3.49 -10.45
C HIS A 223 -9.61 -3.18 -11.05
N GLU A 224 -10.55 -4.13 -11.08
CA GLU A 224 -11.92 -3.93 -11.58
C GLU A 224 -12.79 -3.05 -10.66
N ASP A 225 -12.68 -3.17 -9.33
CA ASP A 225 -13.45 -2.31 -8.42
C ASP A 225 -12.87 -0.89 -8.42
N GLN A 226 -13.61 0.06 -8.98
CA GLN A 226 -13.23 1.47 -9.02
C GLN A 226 -12.93 2.07 -7.64
N ARG A 227 -13.45 1.51 -6.54
CA ARG A 227 -13.22 2.03 -5.18
C ARG A 227 -11.99 1.44 -4.50
N CYS A 228 -11.46 0.33 -5.02
CA CYS A 228 -10.31 -0.32 -4.40
C CYS A 228 -9.03 0.47 -4.66
N ALA A 229 -8.20 0.60 -3.63
CA ALA A 229 -6.92 1.31 -3.65
C ALA A 229 -5.74 0.39 -3.32
N ALA A 230 -5.97 -0.66 -2.53
CA ALA A 230 -4.96 -1.67 -2.24
C ALA A 230 -5.60 -3.04 -2.04
N ALA A 231 -4.87 -4.09 -2.42
CA ALA A 231 -5.24 -5.48 -2.26
C ALA A 231 -4.15 -6.24 -1.50
N TYR A 232 -4.56 -7.03 -0.52
CA TYR A 232 -3.71 -7.93 0.25
C TYR A 232 -4.31 -9.32 0.21
N PHE A 233 -3.48 -10.35 0.02
CA PHE A 233 -3.92 -11.74 0.10
C PHE A 233 -3.27 -12.42 1.30
N ASP A 234 -4.10 -12.82 2.24
CA ASP A 234 -3.72 -13.69 3.33
C ASP A 234 -3.66 -15.13 2.80
N ARG A 235 -2.43 -15.61 2.58
CA ARG A 235 -2.17 -16.97 2.07
C ARG A 235 -2.59 -18.04 3.06
N GLU A 236 -2.49 -17.78 4.37
CA GLU A 236 -2.81 -18.77 5.41
C GLU A 236 -4.32 -19.02 5.47
N ASN A 237 -5.11 -17.96 5.34
CA ASN A 237 -6.56 -18.02 5.40
C ASN A 237 -7.25 -17.98 4.03
N ALA A 238 -6.49 -18.06 2.94
CA ALA A 238 -6.96 -17.92 1.56
C ALA A 238 -7.95 -16.74 1.38
N THR A 239 -7.61 -15.59 1.97
CA THR A 239 -8.54 -14.46 2.11
C THR A 239 -8.00 -13.22 1.43
N CYS A 240 -8.80 -12.63 0.53
CA CYS A 240 -8.48 -11.36 -0.11
C CYS A 240 -9.07 -10.19 0.64
N VAL A 241 -8.22 -9.24 1.02
CA VAL A 241 -8.58 -7.99 1.69
C VAL A 241 -8.38 -6.85 0.70
N MET A 242 -9.46 -6.13 0.40
CA MET A 242 -9.43 -4.94 -0.46
C MET A 242 -9.76 -3.70 0.37
N VAL A 243 -8.92 -2.68 0.26
CA VAL A 243 -9.05 -1.42 1.00
C VAL A 243 -9.31 -0.28 0.04
N TRP A 244 -10.15 0.67 0.44
CA TRP A 244 -10.54 1.82 -0.37
C TRP A 244 -9.59 3.00 -0.19
N THR A 245 -9.63 3.96 -1.12
CA THR A 245 -8.84 5.20 -0.99
C THR A 245 -9.27 5.99 0.26
N GLY A 246 -8.31 6.55 0.99
CA GLY A 246 -8.56 7.31 2.21
C GLY A 246 -8.76 6.45 3.48
N GLU A 247 -8.86 5.13 3.36
CA GLU A 247 -9.13 4.20 4.46
C GLU A 247 -7.87 3.56 5.08
N PHE A 248 -6.68 3.89 4.54
CA PHE A 248 -5.38 3.50 5.08
C PHE A 248 -4.35 4.61 4.86
N TRP A 249 -3.30 4.60 5.69
CA TRP A 249 -2.24 5.60 5.68
C TRP A 249 -0.84 5.00 5.60
N PHE A 250 -0.64 3.83 6.19
CA PHE A 250 0.68 3.23 6.32
C PHE A 250 0.64 1.79 5.84
N LEU A 251 1.56 1.46 4.93
CA LEU A 251 1.94 0.09 4.65
C LEU A 251 3.35 -0.11 5.21
N GLU A 252 3.49 -0.96 6.23
CA GLU A 252 4.80 -1.28 6.82
C GLU A 252 5.59 -2.13 5.85
N ARG A 253 6.78 -1.65 5.49
CA ARG A 253 7.66 -2.31 4.53
C ARG A 253 8.18 -3.61 5.12
N THR A 254 8.11 -4.69 4.35
CA THR A 254 8.63 -6.00 4.74
C THR A 254 9.61 -6.50 3.68
N SER A 255 10.23 -7.64 3.96
CA SER A 255 11.09 -8.35 3.02
C SER A 255 10.32 -9.45 2.28
N ALA A 256 10.91 -9.96 1.19
CA ALA A 256 10.36 -11.09 0.46
C ALA A 256 10.23 -12.35 1.33
N SER A 257 11.14 -12.55 2.28
CA SER A 257 11.11 -13.67 3.23
C SER A 257 9.93 -13.63 4.18
N ASP A 258 9.34 -12.46 4.40
CA ASP A 258 8.17 -12.30 5.28
C ASP A 258 6.86 -12.70 4.58
N GLY A 259 6.87 -12.86 3.25
CA GLY A 259 5.73 -13.36 2.47
C GLY A 259 4.51 -12.42 2.39
N HIS A 260 4.55 -11.24 3.02
CA HIS A 260 3.46 -10.26 2.99
C HIS A 260 3.49 -9.42 1.70
N GLN A 261 2.54 -9.68 0.81
CA GLN A 261 2.46 -9.06 -0.51
C GLN A 261 1.22 -8.18 -0.62
N ILE A 262 1.40 -6.92 -0.99
CA ILE A 262 0.31 -5.96 -1.24
C ILE A 262 0.41 -5.43 -2.66
N ALA A 263 -0.72 -5.28 -3.34
CA ALA A 263 -0.81 -4.55 -4.58
C ALA A 263 -1.52 -3.21 -4.36
N ILE A 264 -0.91 -2.12 -4.84
CA ILE A 264 -1.39 -0.75 -4.71
C ILE A 264 -1.90 -0.29 -6.08
N LYS A 265 -3.13 0.21 -6.12
CA LYS A 265 -3.74 0.79 -7.32
C LYS A 265 -3.35 2.26 -7.45
N LEU A 266 -2.74 2.63 -8.57
CA LEU A 266 -2.26 3.99 -8.83
C LEU A 266 -2.84 4.52 -10.15
N PRO A 267 -3.50 5.69 -10.14
CA PRO A 267 -3.84 6.44 -11.35
C PRO A 267 -2.60 6.78 -12.17
N MET A 268 -2.73 6.80 -13.48
CA MET A 268 -1.61 6.98 -14.41
C MET A 268 -1.85 8.15 -15.38
N ASN A 269 -0.76 8.72 -15.88
CA ASN A 269 -0.69 9.69 -16.96
C ASN A 269 0.62 9.48 -17.75
N ASP A 270 0.83 10.22 -18.84
CA ASP A 270 2.02 10.09 -19.71
C ASP A 270 3.37 10.18 -18.98
N LYS A 271 3.42 10.94 -17.88
CA LYS A 271 4.62 11.11 -17.06
C LYS A 271 4.84 9.93 -16.13
N LEU A 272 3.82 9.54 -15.37
CA LEU A 272 3.86 8.44 -14.41
C LEU A 272 4.04 7.09 -15.13
N CYS A 273 3.52 6.98 -16.35
CA CYS A 273 3.73 5.84 -17.23
C CYS A 273 5.18 5.68 -17.69
N LYS A 274 6.14 6.49 -17.21
CA LYS A 274 7.58 6.34 -17.46
C LYS A 274 8.42 6.03 -16.21
N MET A 275 7.79 5.88 -15.05
CA MET A 275 8.47 5.77 -13.75
C MET A 275 8.60 4.34 -13.24
N THR A 276 9.72 3.96 -12.62
CA THR A 276 9.82 2.66 -11.92
C THR A 276 8.86 2.57 -10.72
N THR A 277 8.68 1.38 -10.14
CA THR A 277 7.86 1.21 -8.92
C THR A 277 8.33 2.13 -7.79
N ASP A 278 9.64 2.19 -7.55
CA ASP A 278 10.21 3.06 -6.52
C ASP A 278 9.92 4.53 -6.79
N GLN A 279 10.02 4.96 -8.05
CA GLN A 279 9.70 6.33 -8.45
C GLN A 279 8.20 6.67 -8.34
N LEU A 280 7.31 5.70 -8.55
CA LEU A 280 5.87 5.88 -8.34
C LEU A 280 5.53 6.01 -6.85
N LEU A 281 6.22 5.26 -6.00
CA LEU A 281 5.93 5.23 -4.56
C LEU A 281 6.69 6.30 -3.78
N ASP A 282 7.55 7.09 -4.43
CA ASP A 282 8.35 8.13 -3.79
C ASP A 282 7.95 9.54 -4.24
N ASP A 283 7.31 10.25 -3.30
CA ASP A 283 6.88 11.64 -3.40
C ASP A 283 6.06 11.99 -4.65
N GLN A 284 5.12 11.11 -5.03
CA GLN A 284 4.21 11.33 -6.16
C GLN A 284 2.80 11.69 -5.71
N TYR A 285 2.12 12.46 -6.57
CA TYR A 285 0.73 12.87 -6.38
C TYR A 285 -0.16 12.25 -7.46
N TYR A 286 -1.34 11.81 -7.03
CA TYR A 286 -2.28 11.06 -7.84
C TYR A 286 -3.66 11.68 -7.75
N MET A 287 -4.26 11.94 -8.91
CA MET A 287 -5.66 12.34 -8.99
C MET A 287 -6.56 11.11 -8.84
N SER A 288 -7.50 11.12 -7.90
CA SER A 288 -8.34 9.95 -7.67
C SER A 288 -9.35 9.74 -8.80
N LEU A 289 -10.22 10.72 -9.08
CA LEU A 289 -11.13 10.64 -10.23
C LEU A 289 -10.43 11.00 -11.55
N PRO A 290 -10.87 10.43 -12.68
CA PRO A 290 -11.93 9.41 -12.80
C PRO A 290 -11.42 7.97 -12.64
N ALA A 291 -10.11 7.78 -12.45
CA ALA A 291 -9.46 6.48 -12.36
C ALA A 291 -10.00 5.61 -11.22
N MET A 292 -10.36 6.24 -10.09
CA MET A 292 -10.88 5.58 -8.90
C MET A 292 -12.09 6.34 -8.37
N LEU A 293 -13.14 5.61 -8.02
CA LEU A 293 -14.34 6.15 -7.40
C LEU A 293 -14.07 6.46 -5.93
N THR A 294 -14.27 7.72 -5.57
CA THR A 294 -14.00 8.25 -4.23
C THR A 294 -15.22 8.93 -3.65
N THR A 295 -15.20 9.18 -2.34
CA THR A 295 -16.31 9.87 -1.66
C THR A 295 -16.45 11.32 -2.10
N PHE A 296 -15.35 11.94 -2.54
CA PHE A 296 -15.29 13.34 -2.95
C PHE A 296 -14.76 13.44 -4.37
N GLU A 297 -15.29 14.39 -5.14
CA GLU A 297 -14.94 14.49 -6.56
C GLU A 297 -13.54 15.09 -6.73
N ARG A 298 -13.20 16.06 -5.89
CA ARG A 298 -11.90 16.76 -5.93
C ARG A 298 -10.93 16.20 -4.90
N GLN A 299 -10.83 14.87 -4.88
CA GLN A 299 -9.89 14.11 -4.05
C GLN A 299 -8.60 13.80 -4.82
N PHE A 300 -7.47 13.92 -4.13
CA PHE A 300 -6.16 13.50 -4.61
C PHE A 300 -5.36 12.93 -3.44
N PHE A 301 -4.31 12.17 -3.72
CA PHE A 301 -3.46 11.61 -2.68
C PHE A 301 -1.99 11.68 -3.05
N ARG A 302 -1.15 11.73 -2.03
CA ARG A 302 0.32 11.67 -2.13
C ARG A 302 0.79 10.32 -1.59
N VAL A 303 1.72 9.71 -2.30
CA VAL A 303 2.46 8.53 -1.84
C VAL A 303 3.90 8.93 -1.58
N GLN A 304 4.44 8.52 -0.43
CA GLN A 304 5.83 8.77 -0.05
C GLN A 304 6.43 7.51 0.58
N THR A 305 7.68 7.20 0.23
CA THR A 305 8.40 6.09 0.82
C THR A 305 9.32 6.58 1.93
N THR A 306 9.34 5.86 3.05
CA THR A 306 10.32 6.03 4.13
C THR A 306 11.04 4.71 4.37
N GLU A 307 12.03 4.70 5.26
CA GLU A 307 12.70 3.45 5.64
C GLU A 307 11.71 2.39 6.15
N LYS A 308 10.67 2.81 6.89
CA LYS A 308 9.71 1.91 7.56
C LYS A 308 8.38 1.75 6.82
N TYR A 309 7.93 2.76 6.06
CA TYR A 309 6.57 2.81 5.55
C TYR A 309 6.49 3.25 4.08
N TYR A 310 5.49 2.74 3.36
CA TYR A 310 4.83 3.50 2.31
C TYR A 310 3.70 4.30 2.93
N VAL A 311 3.72 5.62 2.76
CA VAL A 311 2.80 6.57 3.40
C VAL A 311 1.82 7.12 2.37
N PHE A 312 0.53 7.02 2.67
CA PHE A 312 -0.58 7.46 1.83
C PHE A 312 -1.34 8.59 2.53
N ASN A 313 -1.18 9.80 2.00
CA ASN A 313 -1.89 10.97 2.50
C ASN A 313 -2.92 11.43 1.49
N THR A 314 -4.19 11.38 1.89
CA THR A 314 -5.32 11.75 1.03
C THR A 314 -5.82 13.15 1.39
N TYR A 315 -5.98 13.99 0.37
CA TYR A 315 -6.34 15.39 0.49
C TYR A 315 -7.59 15.71 -0.32
N LEU A 316 -8.23 16.81 0.06
CA LEU A 316 -9.35 17.41 -0.67
C LEU A 316 -8.95 18.78 -1.18
N ASP A 317 -9.50 19.17 -2.33
CA ASP A 317 -9.41 20.55 -2.74
C ASP A 317 -9.99 21.49 -1.66
N TYR A 318 -9.42 22.68 -1.55
CA TYR A 318 -9.89 23.69 -0.61
C TYR A 318 -11.38 24.02 -0.81
N TYR A 319 -11.85 24.05 -2.05
CA TYR A 319 -13.24 24.37 -2.35
C TYR A 319 -14.18 23.16 -2.29
N GLU A 320 -13.65 21.95 -2.11
CA GLU A 320 -14.46 20.76 -1.91
C GLU A 320 -15.08 20.79 -0.50
N SER A 321 -16.41 20.73 -0.43
CA SER A 321 -17.14 20.76 0.83
C SER A 321 -18.20 19.68 0.84
N PHE A 322 -18.20 18.81 1.84
CA PHE A 322 -19.22 17.79 2.01
C PHE A 322 -20.08 18.05 3.24
N TYR A 323 -21.34 17.63 3.16
CA TYR A 323 -22.34 17.77 4.21
C TYR A 323 -21.88 17.21 5.56
N PHE A 324 -22.45 17.78 6.62
CA PHE A 324 -22.39 17.37 8.02
C PHE A 324 -21.15 17.78 8.84
N ASN A 325 -19.88 17.51 8.49
CA ASN A 325 -18.77 17.74 9.46
C ASN A 325 -17.34 17.91 8.87
N MET A 326 -17.17 18.09 7.55
CA MET A 326 -15.86 18.29 6.93
C MET A 326 -15.76 19.72 6.39
N ARG A 327 -14.86 20.52 6.97
CA ARG A 327 -14.63 21.90 6.52
C ARG A 327 -13.70 21.90 5.31
N ASN A 328 -13.96 22.83 4.40
CA ASN A 328 -13.14 23.18 3.24
C ASN A 328 -11.64 23.03 3.54
N GLY A 329 -10.93 22.28 2.70
CA GLY A 329 -9.48 22.16 2.76
C GLY A 329 -8.90 21.34 3.92
N CYS A 330 -9.67 20.59 4.71
CA CYS A 330 -9.05 19.60 5.60
C CYS A 330 -8.67 18.32 4.84
N PRO A 331 -7.56 17.64 5.19
CA PRO A 331 -7.25 16.30 4.67
C PRO A 331 -8.42 15.32 4.87
N VAL A 332 -8.50 14.28 4.05
CA VAL A 332 -9.56 13.26 4.20
C VAL A 332 -9.46 12.62 5.58
N ASN A 333 -10.62 12.39 6.21
CA ASN A 333 -10.78 11.89 7.58
C ASN A 333 -10.35 12.84 8.70
N ASN A 334 -9.92 14.07 8.39
CA ASN A 334 -9.80 15.15 9.38
C ASN A 334 -11.13 15.91 9.52
N ARG A 335 -11.37 16.44 10.72
CA ARG A 335 -12.46 17.36 11.06
C ARG A 335 -11.93 18.78 11.11
N GLY A 336 -12.76 19.76 10.73
CA GLY A 336 -12.44 21.17 10.94
C GLY A 336 -12.93 21.63 12.31
N SER A 337 -12.09 22.40 13.01
CA SER A 337 -12.41 23.01 14.32
C SER A 337 -13.56 24.03 14.31
N ALA A 338 -13.98 24.51 13.15
CA ALA A 338 -15.06 25.47 13.01
C ALA A 338 -16.11 24.93 12.02
N LEU A 339 -17.39 25.11 12.33
CA LEU A 339 -18.48 24.79 11.40
C LEU A 339 -18.70 25.92 10.40
N ARG A 340 -19.37 25.59 9.29
CA ARG A 340 -19.84 26.56 8.29
C ARG A 340 -21.31 26.88 8.63
N GLN A 341 -21.60 28.11 9.04
CA GLN A 341 -22.94 28.50 9.54
C GLN A 341 -23.95 28.82 8.41
N ASP A 342 -23.50 29.01 7.18
CA ASP A 342 -24.36 29.34 6.03
C ASP A 342 -25.31 28.22 5.61
N TYR A 343 -25.17 27.02 6.19
CA TYR A 343 -26.16 25.96 6.07
C TYR A 343 -27.41 26.19 6.96
N TYR A 344 -27.30 27.00 8.02
CA TYR A 344 -28.39 27.24 8.98
C TYR A 344 -28.91 28.69 9.03
N SER A 345 -28.16 29.68 8.55
CA SER A 345 -28.64 31.07 8.51
C SER A 345 -28.63 31.64 7.10
N LYS A 346 -29.81 32.13 6.65
CA LYS A 346 -29.97 32.84 5.37
C LYS A 346 -29.23 34.19 5.32
N ASN A 347 -28.73 34.69 6.44
CA ASN A 347 -27.98 35.94 6.55
C ASN A 347 -26.48 35.63 6.69
N LYS A 348 -25.79 35.71 5.54
CA LYS A 348 -24.33 35.59 5.42
C LYS A 348 -23.67 36.90 5.88
N THR A 349 -23.18 37.03 7.12
CA THR A 349 -22.38 38.25 7.42
C THR A 349 -21.29 38.19 8.51
N ALA A 350 -21.12 37.15 9.32
CA ALA A 350 -20.20 37.28 10.47
C ALA A 350 -18.91 36.42 10.47
N TYR A 351 -18.85 35.33 9.71
CA TYR A 351 -17.83 34.28 9.98
C TYR A 351 -16.72 34.11 8.94
N GLU A 352 -16.48 35.10 8.08
CA GLU A 352 -15.32 35.10 7.17
C GLU A 352 -13.97 35.14 7.91
N HIS A 353 -13.96 35.57 9.18
CA HIS A 353 -12.71 35.73 9.95
C HIS A 353 -12.06 34.41 10.37
N PHE A 354 -12.83 33.36 10.64
CA PHE A 354 -12.30 32.07 11.13
C PHE A 354 -11.91 31.09 10.02
N PHE A 355 -11.99 31.49 8.74
CA PHE A 355 -11.53 30.62 7.64
C PHE A 355 -10.03 30.37 7.74
N ASN A 356 -9.24 31.41 7.99
CA ASN A 356 -7.78 31.35 8.11
C ASN A 356 -7.27 30.76 9.44
N GLU A 357 -8.16 30.39 10.36
CA GLU A 357 -7.80 29.83 11.67
C GLU A 357 -8.28 28.38 11.84
N THR A 358 -8.74 27.73 10.75
CA THR A 358 -9.27 26.37 10.85
C THR A 358 -8.14 25.37 11.12
N MET A 359 -8.12 24.82 12.33
CA MET A 359 -7.36 23.62 12.65
C MET A 359 -8.10 22.39 12.12
N CYS A 360 -7.42 21.55 11.37
CA CYS A 360 -7.91 20.26 10.89
C CYS A 360 -7.37 19.16 11.80
N TYR A 361 -8.23 18.40 12.48
CA TYR A 361 -7.80 17.43 13.49
C TYR A 361 -8.43 16.06 13.30
N ARG A 362 -7.80 15.04 13.88
CA ARG A 362 -8.30 13.66 13.90
C ARG A 362 -7.82 12.95 15.16
N TYR A 363 -8.55 11.89 15.49
CA TYR A 363 -8.23 10.95 16.57
C TYR A 363 -8.19 9.55 16.00
N ASP A 364 -7.20 8.76 16.39
CA ASP A 364 -7.07 7.38 15.99
C ASP A 364 -6.70 6.46 17.14
N GLU A 365 -7.25 5.26 17.09
CA GLU A 365 -6.88 4.17 17.97
C GLU A 365 -5.50 3.64 17.57
N ALA A 366 -4.60 3.55 18.56
CA ALA A 366 -3.24 3.07 18.40
C ALA A 366 -2.78 2.45 19.72
N PRO A 367 -3.29 1.26 20.08
CA PRO A 367 -3.03 0.67 21.39
C PRO A 367 -1.54 0.36 21.55
N GLY A 368 -0.96 0.76 22.67
CA GLY A 368 0.45 0.49 22.96
C GLY A 368 1.41 1.53 22.36
N ILE A 369 0.92 2.61 21.75
CA ILE A 369 1.77 3.60 21.09
C ILE A 369 2.49 4.50 22.10
N THR A 370 3.78 4.74 21.85
CA THR A 370 4.59 5.71 22.60
C THR A 370 4.45 7.12 22.03
N GLN A 371 4.85 8.13 22.79
CA GLN A 371 4.75 9.51 22.32
C GLN A 371 5.66 9.79 21.10
N PRO A 372 6.93 9.33 21.07
CA PRO A 372 7.78 9.51 19.89
C PRO A 372 7.20 8.87 18.63
N GLU A 373 6.64 7.66 18.74
CA GLU A 373 5.96 6.97 17.63
C GLU A 373 4.72 7.75 17.18
N ALA A 374 3.90 8.25 18.12
CA ALA A 374 2.73 9.07 17.80
C ALA A 374 3.13 10.36 17.04
N LYS A 375 4.21 11.01 17.49
CA LYS A 375 4.78 12.21 16.87
C LYS A 375 5.28 11.91 15.46
N GLU A 376 5.99 10.80 15.27
CA GLU A 376 6.46 10.33 13.96
C GLU A 376 5.27 10.08 13.01
N LEU A 377 4.26 9.32 13.43
CA LEU A 377 3.09 9.03 12.58
C LEU A 377 2.34 10.30 12.18
N CYS A 378 2.11 11.25 13.10
CA CYS A 378 1.50 12.52 12.73
C CYS A 378 2.37 13.29 11.72
N GLN A 379 3.70 13.33 11.91
CA GLN A 379 4.62 14.03 11.00
C GLN A 379 4.62 13.42 9.60
N LEU A 380 4.60 12.08 9.49
CA LEU A 380 4.50 11.39 8.20
C LEU A 380 3.18 11.70 7.48
N MET A 381 2.12 12.02 8.22
CA MET A 381 0.86 12.51 7.63
C MET A 381 0.87 14.00 7.26
N GLY A 382 2.00 14.70 7.42
CA GLY A 382 2.09 16.15 7.27
C GLY A 382 1.38 16.92 8.39
N GLN A 383 1.20 16.28 9.54
CA GLN A 383 0.48 16.78 10.71
C GLN A 383 1.44 16.90 11.92
N LYS A 384 0.94 17.44 13.02
CA LYS A 384 1.59 17.44 14.34
C LYS A 384 0.64 16.83 15.36
N LEU A 385 1.15 16.39 16.50
CA LEU A 385 0.27 16.04 17.61
C LEU A 385 -0.63 17.24 17.97
N LEU A 386 -1.90 16.96 18.22
CA LEU A 386 -2.95 17.96 18.41
C LEU A 386 -2.64 18.88 19.58
N SER A 387 -2.66 20.18 19.32
CA SER A 387 -2.65 21.19 20.38
C SER A 387 -4.08 21.51 20.80
N ASP A 388 -4.29 21.72 22.11
CA ASP A 388 -5.61 22.08 22.60
C ASP A 388 -5.94 23.52 22.20
N LYS A 389 -6.81 23.66 21.21
CA LYS A 389 -7.21 24.95 20.66
C LYS A 389 -8.29 25.63 21.53
N TYR A 390 -9.11 24.85 22.23
CA TYR A 390 -10.28 25.33 22.94
C TYR A 390 -10.43 24.50 24.21
N ALA A 391 -9.74 24.86 25.29
CA ALA A 391 -9.93 24.19 26.57
C ALA A 391 -11.43 24.21 26.90
N GLY A 392 -12.07 23.04 26.80
CA GLY A 392 -13.52 22.94 26.81
C GLY A 392 -14.17 23.48 25.55
N SER A 393 -14.84 22.58 24.83
CA SER A 393 -15.96 22.92 23.96
C SER A 393 -16.91 23.91 24.64
N ILE A 394 -16.77 25.19 24.33
CA ILE A 394 -17.65 26.23 24.87
C ILE A 394 -19.04 26.03 24.25
N ARG A 395 -19.94 25.56 25.10
CA ARG A 395 -21.38 25.36 24.90
C ARG A 395 -22.06 26.61 24.34
N MET A 396 -22.89 26.46 23.30
CA MET A 396 -23.92 27.46 22.97
C MET A 396 -25.21 27.11 23.73
N ILE A 397 -25.56 27.94 24.71
CA ILE A 397 -26.92 28.02 25.23
C ILE A 397 -27.65 29.04 24.34
N ASP A 398 -28.65 28.59 23.59
CA ASP A 398 -29.59 29.52 22.98
C ASP A 398 -30.64 29.93 24.02
N ALA A 399 -30.70 31.22 24.32
CA ALA A 399 -31.92 31.97 24.10
C ALA A 399 -31.54 33.46 24.03
N GLN A 400 -31.20 33.91 22.82
CA GLN A 400 -31.50 35.26 22.30
C GLN A 400 -30.38 36.23 21.92
N ASP A 401 -29.08 36.04 22.14
CA ASP A 401 -28.10 36.90 21.43
C ASP A 401 -26.63 36.40 21.40
N ASP A 402 -26.13 36.35 20.16
CA ASP A 402 -24.78 36.61 19.62
C ASP A 402 -23.48 35.99 20.18
N ASN A 403 -22.94 35.09 19.33
CA ASN A 403 -21.55 34.98 18.87
C ASN A 403 -20.50 34.22 19.72
N LEU A 404 -20.49 32.89 19.60
CA LEU A 404 -19.29 32.08 19.23
C LEU A 404 -19.71 30.61 19.06
N GLN A 405 -19.58 30.03 17.86
CA GLN A 405 -19.78 28.59 17.63
C GLN A 405 -18.43 27.87 17.52
N VAL A 406 -17.94 27.35 18.65
CA VAL A 406 -16.83 26.39 18.70
C VAL A 406 -17.43 25.00 18.76
N VAL A 407 -16.92 24.07 17.95
CA VAL A 407 -17.49 22.73 17.85
C VAL A 407 -17.36 22.01 19.18
N ASP A 408 -18.53 21.62 19.67
CA ASP A 408 -18.74 20.88 20.87
C ASP A 408 -18.13 19.47 20.77
N PHE A 409 -17.30 19.07 21.74
CA PHE A 409 -16.89 17.67 21.89
C PHE A 409 -18.08 16.79 22.32
N GLN A 410 -19.20 17.38 22.74
CA GLN A 410 -20.32 16.67 23.37
C GLN A 410 -21.55 16.47 22.48
N ASP A 411 -21.85 17.33 21.49
CA ASP A 411 -23.20 17.37 20.90
C ASP A 411 -23.40 16.58 19.60
N THR A 412 -22.90 15.35 19.57
CA THR A 412 -23.61 14.31 18.81
C THR A 412 -23.54 13.01 19.61
N ARG A 413 -24.68 12.64 20.20
CA ARG A 413 -24.95 11.28 20.70
C ARG A 413 -24.70 10.17 19.65
N PHE A 414 -24.43 10.55 18.39
CA PHE A 414 -24.07 9.66 17.28
C PHE A 414 -22.61 9.79 16.79
N ASP A 415 -21.83 10.85 17.10
CA ASP A 415 -20.43 10.96 16.63
C ASP A 415 -19.35 10.96 17.73
N MET A 416 -19.64 10.96 19.05
CA MET A 416 -18.57 10.64 20.04
C MET A 416 -17.90 9.28 19.71
N PHE A 417 -18.68 8.31 19.23
CA PHE A 417 -18.21 7.01 18.75
C PHE A 417 -17.53 7.05 17.36
N ARG A 418 -17.66 8.14 16.60
CA ARG A 418 -17.01 8.37 15.29
C ARG A 418 -15.83 9.34 15.37
N LEU A 419 -15.63 10.00 16.50
CA LEU A 419 -14.49 10.84 16.84
C LEU A 419 -13.33 10.03 17.45
N GLY A 420 -13.36 8.70 17.36
CA GLY A 420 -12.29 7.84 17.89
C GLY A 420 -12.26 7.73 19.41
N PHE A 421 -13.18 8.37 20.14
CA PHE A 421 -13.35 8.17 21.58
C PHE A 421 -14.09 6.85 21.83
N TYR A 422 -13.32 5.78 22.03
CA TYR A 422 -13.89 4.52 22.48
C TYR A 422 -14.10 4.55 23.98
N LYS A 423 -15.20 3.96 24.44
CA LYS A 423 -15.61 3.80 25.85
C LYS A 423 -14.53 3.15 26.74
N ASN A 424 -13.46 2.60 26.15
CA ASN A 424 -12.36 1.90 26.81
C ASN A 424 -10.97 2.54 26.60
N SER A 425 -10.80 3.51 25.67
CA SER A 425 -9.52 4.18 25.44
C SER A 425 -9.49 5.49 26.22
N SER A 426 -8.85 5.46 27.39
CA SER A 426 -8.88 6.56 28.35
C SER A 426 -7.64 7.44 28.28
N ARG A 427 -6.69 7.16 27.37
CA ARG A 427 -5.40 7.88 27.28
C ARG A 427 -4.99 8.10 25.82
N ILE A 428 -4.80 9.35 25.42
CA ILE A 428 -4.51 9.76 24.04
C ILE A 428 -3.34 10.74 24.02
N TRP A 429 -2.32 10.49 23.19
CA TRP A 429 -1.21 11.45 23.04
C TRP A 429 -1.66 12.71 22.34
N HIS A 430 -1.36 13.85 22.97
CA HIS A 430 -1.55 15.20 22.45
C HIS A 430 -0.20 15.92 22.36
N GLY A 431 -0.18 17.05 21.66
CA GLY A 431 1.01 17.82 21.39
C GLY A 431 1.45 18.70 22.56
N LEU A 432 1.46 18.16 23.78
CA LEU A 432 1.87 18.87 25.00
C LEU A 432 3.15 18.22 25.55
N GLU A 433 4.24 18.97 25.56
CA GLU A 433 5.57 18.51 26.01
C GLU A 433 6.20 19.53 26.96
N LYS A 434 7.08 19.06 27.85
CA LYS A 434 7.95 19.91 28.67
C LYS A 434 9.15 20.32 27.83
N ASP A 435 9.30 21.61 27.58
CA ASP A 435 10.42 22.15 26.82
C ASP A 435 11.72 21.93 27.60
N PRO A 436 12.72 21.24 27.03
CA PRO A 436 13.99 20.99 27.70
C PRO A 436 14.80 22.28 27.97
N ALA A 437 14.52 23.38 27.28
CA ALA A 437 15.26 24.63 27.41
C ALA A 437 14.88 25.43 28.67
N ASP A 438 13.60 25.46 29.04
CA ASP A 438 13.10 26.25 30.17
C ASP A 438 12.27 25.44 31.18
N GLY A 439 12.07 24.14 30.92
CA GLY A 439 11.32 23.23 31.79
C GLY A 439 9.81 23.52 31.82
N LYS A 440 9.28 24.36 30.92
CA LYS A 440 7.85 24.70 30.89
C LYS A 440 7.09 23.79 29.94
N TRP A 441 5.84 23.51 30.29
CA TRP A 441 4.91 22.81 29.40
C TRP A 441 4.50 23.71 28.25
N LYS A 442 4.64 23.22 27.02
CA LYS A 442 4.32 23.95 25.79
C LYS A 442 3.61 23.06 24.79
N TRP A 443 2.71 23.68 24.04
CA TRP A 443 2.08 23.07 22.89
C TRP A 443 3.06 23.01 21.70
N LEU A 444 3.10 21.88 21.01
CA LEU A 444 3.93 21.65 19.83
C LEU A 444 3.51 22.48 18.61
N ASP A 445 2.24 22.91 18.56
CA ASP A 445 1.73 23.78 17.52
C ASP A 445 0.95 24.95 18.11
N THR A 446 1.66 26.04 18.39
CA THR A 446 1.08 27.25 18.96
C THR A 446 0.24 28.06 17.96
N ARG A 447 0.29 27.72 16.66
CA ARG A 447 -0.45 28.44 15.60
C ARG A 447 -1.96 28.49 15.84
N PHE A 448 -2.48 27.47 16.50
CA PHE A 448 -3.92 27.33 16.71
C PHE A 448 -4.36 27.76 18.11
N LEU A 449 -3.45 28.19 19.00
CA LEU A 449 -3.83 28.65 20.32
C LEU A 449 -4.57 29.98 20.21
N GLN A 450 -5.86 29.97 20.52
CA GLN A 450 -6.70 31.17 20.42
C GLN A 450 -6.53 32.10 21.63
N PHE A 451 -6.20 31.55 22.79
CA PHE A 451 -6.07 32.28 24.05
C PHE A 451 -4.63 32.22 24.55
N PRO A 452 -4.09 33.31 25.10
CA PRO A 452 -2.80 33.25 25.76
C PRO A 452 -2.87 32.33 27.00
N GLU A 453 -1.75 31.72 27.37
CA GLU A 453 -1.69 30.64 28.40
C GLU A 453 -2.24 31.08 29.77
N ASP A 454 -2.19 32.38 30.07
CA ASP A 454 -2.75 32.98 31.28
C ASP A 454 -4.29 33.09 31.25
N ALA A 455 -4.88 33.20 30.07
CA ALA A 455 -6.32 33.23 29.86
C ALA A 455 -6.94 31.83 29.75
N MET A 456 -6.16 30.83 29.35
CA MET A 456 -6.61 29.44 29.20
C MET A 456 -5.52 28.47 29.69
N PRO A 457 -5.48 28.17 31.00
CA PRO A 457 -4.50 27.24 31.55
C PRO A 457 -4.75 25.83 31.03
N ILE A 458 -3.67 25.04 30.92
CA ILE A 458 -3.76 23.61 30.59
C ILE A 458 -4.67 22.91 31.61
N PRO A 459 -5.71 22.15 31.18
CA PRO A 459 -6.63 21.47 32.09
C PRO A 459 -5.98 20.21 32.67
N TRP A 460 -5.02 20.39 33.57
CA TRP A 460 -4.37 19.30 34.30
C TRP A 460 -5.36 18.58 35.20
N ALA A 461 -5.20 17.26 35.33
CA ALA A 461 -5.94 16.51 36.34
C ALA A 461 -5.52 16.95 37.76
N PRO A 462 -6.36 16.72 38.79
CA PRO A 462 -5.99 17.04 40.17
C PRO A 462 -4.65 16.40 40.56
N GLY A 463 -3.67 17.22 40.94
CA GLY A 463 -2.32 16.77 41.30
C GLY A 463 -1.34 16.61 40.13
N GLU A 464 -1.72 17.01 38.92
CA GLU A 464 -0.85 17.11 37.74
C GLU A 464 -0.44 18.59 37.49
N PRO A 465 0.67 18.84 36.75
CA PRO A 465 1.61 17.86 36.24
C PRO A 465 2.49 17.29 37.36
N LYS A 466 2.70 15.97 37.37
CA LYS A 466 3.68 15.34 38.25
C LYS A 466 5.10 15.72 37.83
N GLU A 467 5.92 16.04 38.83
CA GLU A 467 7.35 16.22 38.64
C GLU A 467 8.07 14.86 38.66
N GLY A 468 9.03 14.68 37.75
CA GLY A 468 9.86 13.49 37.65
C GLY A 468 10.92 13.65 36.55
N PRO A 469 12.02 12.88 36.59
CA PRO A 469 13.16 13.05 35.67
C PRO A 469 12.79 12.87 34.19
N ASP A 470 11.76 12.08 33.91
CA ASP A 470 11.35 11.75 32.54
C ASP A 470 9.93 12.21 32.20
N MET A 471 9.25 12.95 33.09
CA MET A 471 7.85 13.41 32.94
C MET A 471 7.74 14.59 31.97
N ASN A 472 8.12 14.35 30.70
CA ASN A 472 8.27 15.39 29.68
C ASN A 472 7.19 15.37 28.60
N CYS A 473 6.26 14.42 28.65
CA CYS A 473 5.15 14.30 27.71
C CYS A 473 3.82 14.26 28.44
N ALA A 474 2.73 14.66 27.78
CA ALA A 474 1.41 14.58 28.37
C ALA A 474 0.39 13.89 27.45
N TYR A 475 -0.46 13.08 28.05
CA TYR A 475 -1.61 12.49 27.39
C TYR A 475 -2.90 13.09 27.95
N MET A 476 -3.91 13.18 27.10
CA MET A 476 -5.27 13.52 27.48
C MET A 476 -5.98 12.26 27.98
N GLY A 477 -6.72 12.36 29.09
CA GLY A 477 -7.65 11.34 29.54
C GLY A 477 -9.10 11.81 29.62
N TRP A 478 -10.03 10.89 29.34
CA TRP A 478 -11.47 11.14 29.21
C TRP A 478 -12.28 10.29 30.21
N GLY A 479 -13.32 10.86 30.83
CA GLY A 479 -14.10 10.14 31.87
C GLY A 479 -14.96 11.01 32.81
N GLU A 480 -15.84 10.35 33.57
CA GLU A 480 -16.69 10.99 34.59
C GLU A 480 -15.85 11.40 35.82
N GLY A 481 -16.00 12.66 36.27
CA GLY A 481 -15.26 13.21 37.42
C GLY A 481 -14.10 14.15 37.07
N TYR A 482 -13.82 14.36 35.78
CA TYR A 482 -12.96 15.44 35.29
C TYR A 482 -13.70 16.79 35.28
N ASP A 483 -12.98 17.88 34.94
CA ASP A 483 -13.54 19.23 34.92
C ASP A 483 -14.94 19.23 34.28
N PRO A 484 -15.99 19.70 34.98
CA PRO A 484 -17.37 19.62 34.53
C PRO A 484 -17.65 20.40 33.24
N PHE A 485 -16.75 21.31 32.83
CA PHE A 485 -16.82 22.05 31.57
C PHE A 485 -16.11 21.33 30.42
N ASN A 486 -15.01 20.62 30.69
CA ASN A 486 -14.17 20.03 29.64
C ASN A 486 -14.46 18.55 29.38
N GLY A 487 -14.78 17.76 30.42
CA GLY A 487 -14.97 16.30 30.29
C GLY A 487 -13.68 15.50 30.07
N TYR A 488 -12.53 16.16 30.06
CA TYR A 488 -11.19 15.58 29.97
C TYR A 488 -10.18 16.30 30.86
N ALA A 489 -9.01 15.69 31.07
CA ALA A 489 -7.88 16.30 31.76
C ALA A 489 -6.54 15.77 31.21
N TYR A 490 -5.44 16.52 31.39
CA TYR A 490 -4.09 16.11 31.02
C TYR A 490 -3.33 15.49 32.19
N TYR A 491 -2.42 14.58 31.86
CA TYR A 491 -1.55 13.87 32.79
C TYR A 491 -0.11 13.89 32.27
N ALA A 492 0.85 14.21 33.15
CA ALA A 492 2.26 14.10 32.81
C ALA A 492 2.70 12.63 32.81
N ALA A 493 3.55 12.25 31.86
CA ALA A 493 4.02 10.89 31.67
C ALA A 493 5.43 10.85 31.07
N PRO A 494 6.18 9.76 31.30
CA PRO A 494 7.35 9.44 30.50
C PRO A 494 6.97 9.30 29.02
N CYS A 495 7.73 9.90 28.12
CA CYS A 495 7.44 9.87 26.68
C CYS A 495 7.45 8.45 26.09
N ASN A 496 8.19 7.52 26.70
CA ASN A 496 8.22 6.11 26.33
C ASN A 496 7.05 5.28 26.92
N SER A 497 6.16 5.90 27.69
CA SER A 497 4.94 5.24 28.16
C SER A 497 4.02 4.94 26.99
N THR A 498 3.15 3.95 27.19
CA THR A 498 2.18 3.56 26.17
C THR A 498 0.78 4.02 26.54
N VAL A 499 0.04 4.47 25.52
CA VAL A 499 -1.36 4.89 25.62
C VAL A 499 -2.21 4.21 24.56
N ASP A 500 -3.48 4.56 24.47
CA ASP A 500 -4.48 3.83 23.68
C ASP A 500 -4.74 4.48 22.31
N GLY A 501 -4.33 5.74 22.12
CA GLY A 501 -4.56 6.47 20.88
C GLY A 501 -3.70 7.71 20.69
N ILE A 502 -3.87 8.33 19.53
CA ILE A 502 -3.18 9.55 19.12
C ILE A 502 -4.17 10.58 18.59
N ALA A 503 -3.83 11.85 18.77
CA ALA A 503 -4.55 12.95 18.16
C ALA A 503 -3.58 13.76 17.28
N CYS A 504 -3.91 13.90 16.00
CA CYS A 504 -3.10 14.67 15.05
C CYS A 504 -3.86 15.90 14.55
N SER A 505 -3.13 16.95 14.19
CA SER A 505 -3.66 18.21 13.68
C SER A 505 -2.79 18.81 12.58
N SER A 506 -3.43 19.51 11.65
CA SER A 506 -2.78 20.27 10.59
C SER A 506 -3.51 21.58 10.32
N ALA A 507 -2.86 22.43 9.54
CA ALA A 507 -3.57 23.51 8.84
C ALA A 507 -4.41 22.91 7.69
N GLN A 508 -5.18 23.77 7.05
CA GLN A 508 -5.85 23.43 5.80
C GLN A 508 -4.85 23.22 4.66
N VAL A 509 -5.24 22.43 3.66
CA VAL A 509 -4.47 22.02 2.47
C VAL A 509 -3.91 23.20 1.69
N ASN A 510 -4.58 24.37 1.68
CA ASN A 510 -4.07 25.60 1.06
C ASN A 510 -2.82 26.15 1.76
N GLU A 511 -2.65 25.91 3.06
CA GLU A 511 -1.49 26.33 3.86
C GLU A 511 -0.42 25.22 3.99
N MET A 512 -0.77 23.97 3.67
CA MET A 512 0.17 22.87 3.66
C MET A 512 1.16 23.01 2.49
N ASN A 513 2.43 22.64 2.73
CA ASN A 513 3.48 22.60 1.71
C ASN A 513 3.34 21.34 0.84
N ILE A 514 2.22 21.26 0.10
CA ILE A 514 1.88 20.20 -0.83
C ILE A 514 1.32 20.81 -2.11
N LYS A 515 1.33 20.05 -3.21
CA LYS A 515 0.67 20.45 -4.46
C LYS A 515 -0.81 20.75 -4.21
N LYS A 516 -1.32 21.82 -4.81
CA LYS A 516 -2.75 22.12 -4.81
C LYS A 516 -3.46 21.21 -5.81
N TYR A 517 -4.77 21.03 -5.62
CA TYR A 517 -5.58 20.20 -6.51
C TYR A 517 -5.43 20.59 -7.98
N THR A 518 -5.41 21.90 -8.29
CA THR A 518 -5.26 22.40 -9.66
C THR A 518 -3.96 21.96 -10.31
N GLU A 519 -2.85 21.96 -9.56
CA GLU A 519 -1.55 21.51 -10.07
C GLU A 519 -1.56 19.99 -10.36
N VAL A 520 -2.20 19.21 -9.49
CA VAL A 520 -2.36 17.76 -9.70
C VAL A 520 -3.30 17.49 -10.87
N ALA A 521 -4.42 18.20 -10.98
CA ALA A 521 -5.37 18.06 -12.08
C ALA A 521 -4.73 18.43 -13.43
N ASP A 522 -3.92 19.49 -13.47
CA ASP A 522 -3.16 19.89 -14.65
C ASP A 522 -2.15 18.81 -15.09
N ASP A 523 -1.45 18.17 -14.14
CA ASP A 523 -0.55 17.04 -14.41
C ASP A 523 -1.28 15.85 -15.06
N PHE A 524 -2.59 15.71 -14.83
CA PHE A 524 -3.44 14.66 -15.41
C PHE A 524 -4.28 15.16 -16.60
N GLY A 525 -4.04 16.38 -17.10
CA GLY A 525 -4.76 16.94 -18.25
C GLY A 525 -6.20 17.39 -17.97
N TYR A 526 -6.62 17.43 -16.69
CA TYR A 526 -7.94 17.89 -16.27
C TYR A 526 -7.97 19.41 -16.13
N ARG A 527 -8.16 20.12 -17.24
CA ARG A 527 -8.43 21.57 -17.24
C ARG A 527 -9.94 21.86 -17.11
N GLY A 528 -10.54 21.35 -16.04
CA GLY A 528 -11.92 21.65 -15.66
C GLY A 528 -11.95 22.81 -14.67
N THR A 529 -12.38 23.99 -15.13
CA THR A 529 -12.65 25.14 -14.25
C THR A 529 -13.75 24.81 -13.25
N CYS A 530 -13.35 24.66 -11.98
CA CYS A 530 -14.06 24.92 -10.72
C CYS A 530 -15.51 24.46 -10.49
N CYS A 531 -16.15 23.69 -11.39
CA CYS A 531 -17.54 23.26 -11.21
C CYS A 531 -17.78 21.91 -11.91
N LEU A 532 -17.47 20.80 -11.24
CA LEU A 532 -18.34 19.65 -11.40
C LEU A 532 -19.70 20.04 -10.77
N PRO A 533 -20.84 19.72 -11.40
CA PRO A 533 -22.13 20.09 -10.85
C PRO A 533 -22.22 19.47 -9.48
N THR A 534 -22.54 20.27 -8.47
CA THR A 534 -22.85 19.79 -7.12
C THR A 534 -23.92 18.70 -7.23
N THR A 535 -23.53 17.43 -7.27
CA THR A 535 -24.51 16.34 -7.31
C THR A 535 -25.04 16.17 -5.91
N GLY A 536 -26.20 16.77 -5.64
CA GLY A 536 -27.23 16.01 -4.98
C GLY A 536 -27.59 14.85 -5.91
N TRP A 537 -27.14 13.64 -5.58
CA TRP A 537 -27.64 12.28 -5.93
C TRP A 537 -28.23 11.94 -7.31
N ASP A 538 -28.35 12.84 -8.27
CA ASP A 538 -28.90 12.56 -9.60
C ASP A 538 -27.77 12.54 -10.63
N GLN A 539 -27.31 11.32 -10.86
CA GLN A 539 -26.45 10.94 -11.98
C GLN A 539 -27.15 11.26 -13.31
N LYS A 540 -26.51 12.09 -14.13
CA LYS A 540 -26.49 11.89 -15.59
C LYS A 540 -25.08 12.18 -16.09
N PHE A 541 -24.34 11.11 -16.39
CA PHE A 541 -23.14 11.22 -17.21
C PHE A 541 -23.59 11.64 -18.62
N PRO A 542 -23.00 12.69 -19.23
CA PRO A 542 -23.19 12.95 -20.65
C PRO A 542 -22.41 11.89 -21.47
N GLU A 543 -23.01 11.49 -22.58
CA GLU A 543 -22.43 10.59 -23.60
C GLU A 543 -21.11 11.10 -24.19
#